data_AF-A0A7S0NWB7-F1
#
_entry.id   AF-A0A7S0NWB7-F1
#
_cell.length_a   1.000
_cell.length_b   1.000
_cell.length_c   1.000
_cell.angle_alpha   90.00
_cell.angle_beta   90.00
_cell.angle_gamma   90.00
#
_symmetry.space_group_name_H-M   'P 1'
#
loop_
_entity.id
_entity.type
_entity.pdbx_description
1 polymer ?
#
loop_
_entity_poly.entity_id
_entity_poly.type
_entity_poly.pdbx_seq_one_letter_code
_entity_poly.pdbx_strand_id
1 'polypeptide(L)'
;PGVDAHGHFADAVRDAGGIPPLVALLAAGAESEAAEKAARALWSLLAGNATNSEAIREAGGIPPLVVLLAAGAESEAAENAAAALFELSSNATNQEAIREAGGIPPLVVLLAAGAESE
;
A
#
# COMPACT_ATOMS: atom_id res chain seq x y z
N PRO A 1 -5.78 -21.08 23.07
CA PRO A 1 -4.98 -19.84 23.23
C PRO A 1 -4.00 -19.69 22.04
N GLY A 2 -4.47 -19.06 20.96
CA GLY A 2 -3.74 -18.98 19.70
C GLY A 2 -4.48 -18.12 18.69
N VAL A 3 -5.04 -17.02 19.17
CA VAL A 3 -5.63 -16.00 18.31
C VAL A 3 -4.54 -14.97 18.00
N ASP A 4 -4.35 -14.72 16.69
CA ASP A 4 -4.15 -13.38 16.09
C ASP A 4 -3.11 -12.39 16.64
N ALA A 5 -1.97 -12.83 17.16
CA ALA A 5 -0.86 -11.91 17.52
C ALA A 5 -0.45 -10.91 16.41
N HIS A 6 -0.64 -11.26 15.12
CA HIS A 6 -0.43 -10.33 13.99
C HIS A 6 -1.53 -9.27 13.85
N GLY A 7 -2.79 -9.60 14.12
CA GLY A 7 -3.89 -8.62 14.12
C GLY A 7 -3.72 -7.59 15.24
N HIS A 8 -3.36 -8.07 16.44
CA HIS A 8 -3.11 -7.22 17.60
C HIS A 8 -2.01 -6.17 17.38
N PHE A 9 -0.92 -6.54 16.69
CA PHE A 9 0.15 -5.58 16.40
C PHE A 9 -0.27 -4.54 15.36
N ALA A 10 -0.93 -4.98 14.28
CA ALA A 10 -1.40 -4.08 13.24
C ALA A 10 -2.44 -3.07 13.77
N ASP A 11 -3.33 -3.52 14.65
CA ASP A 11 -4.29 -2.66 15.33
C ASP A 11 -3.58 -1.68 16.29
N ALA A 12 -2.60 -2.16 17.07
CA ALA A 12 -1.85 -1.29 17.98
C ALA A 12 -1.08 -0.17 17.25
N VAL A 13 -0.53 -0.44 16.06
CA VAL A 13 0.13 0.60 15.25
C VAL A 13 -0.87 1.65 14.78
N ARG A 14 -2.07 1.25 14.34
CA ARG A 14 -3.16 2.19 14.01
C ARG A 14 -3.55 3.00 15.24
N ASP A 15 -3.82 2.34 16.35
CA ASP A 15 -4.35 2.98 17.58
C ASP A 15 -3.34 3.94 18.22
N ALA A 16 -2.04 3.70 18.00
CA ALA A 16 -0.96 4.62 18.37
C ALA A 16 -0.79 5.81 17.39
N GLY A 17 -1.60 5.90 16.34
CA GLY A 17 -1.53 6.95 15.33
C GLY A 17 -0.40 6.78 14.31
N GLY A 18 0.06 5.55 14.08
CA GLY A 18 1.19 5.27 13.18
C GLY A 18 0.89 5.39 11.68
N ILE A 19 -0.38 5.31 11.27
CA ILE A 19 -0.76 5.31 9.85
C ILE A 19 -0.47 6.66 9.14
N PRO A 20 -0.87 7.84 9.67
CA PRO A 20 -0.62 9.10 8.96
C PRO A 20 0.87 9.41 8.73
N PRO A 21 1.79 9.18 9.70
CA PRO A 21 3.22 9.31 9.45
C PRO A 21 3.75 8.37 8.36
N LEU A 22 3.29 7.11 8.32
CA LEU A 22 3.68 6.18 7.27
C LEU A 22 3.19 6.65 5.89
N VAL A 23 1.95 7.14 5.79
CA VAL A 23 1.43 7.73 4.55
C VAL A 23 2.25 8.94 4.12
N ALA A 24 2.64 9.81 5.06
CA ALA A 24 3.47 10.97 4.76
C ALA A 24 4.86 10.58 4.21
N LEU A 25 5.45 9.49 4.70
CA LEU A 25 6.75 9.00 4.22
C LEU A 25 6.72 8.52 2.77
N LEU A 26 5.57 8.07 2.26
CA LEU A 26 5.42 7.69 0.85
C LEU A 26 5.70 8.85 -0.10
N ALA A 27 5.46 10.09 0.33
CA ALA A 27 5.71 11.29 -0.46
C ALA A 27 7.21 11.54 -0.73
N ALA A 28 8.12 10.82 -0.06
CA ALA A 28 9.54 10.88 -0.36
C ALA A 28 9.90 10.23 -1.72
N GLY A 29 8.97 9.49 -2.33
CA GLY A 29 9.14 8.90 -3.66
C GLY A 29 9.91 7.58 -3.65
N ALA A 30 9.85 6.86 -4.77
CA ALA A 30 10.30 5.46 -4.85
C ALA A 30 11.81 5.24 -4.67
N GLU A 31 12.64 6.25 -4.90
CA GLU A 31 14.09 6.20 -4.65
C GLU A 31 14.44 6.29 -3.15
N SER A 32 13.46 6.60 -2.30
CA SER A 32 13.66 6.73 -0.87
C SER A 32 13.44 5.40 -0.16
N GLU A 33 14.47 4.91 0.52
CA GLU A 33 14.38 3.76 1.43
C GLU A 33 13.28 3.95 2.49
N ALA A 34 12.99 5.20 2.88
CA ALA A 34 11.91 5.50 3.81
C ALA A 34 10.52 5.29 3.19
N ALA A 35 10.34 5.60 1.90
CA ALA A 35 9.08 5.37 1.19
C ALA A 35 8.84 3.88 0.94
N GLU A 36 9.90 3.14 0.55
CA GLU A 36 9.86 1.69 0.39
C GLU A 36 9.45 1.00 1.72
N LYS A 37 10.14 1.31 2.83
CA LYS A 37 9.81 0.79 4.16
C LYS A 37 8.42 1.19 4.61
N ALA A 38 7.98 2.41 4.29
CA ALA A 38 6.63 2.86 4.59
C ALA A 38 5.57 2.08 3.80
N ALA A 39 5.78 1.85 2.50
CA ALA A 39 4.89 1.04 1.67
C ALA A 39 4.80 -0.40 2.20
N ARG A 40 5.94 -1.00 2.55
CA ARG A 40 6.01 -2.34 3.14
C ARG A 40 5.29 -2.41 4.50
N ALA A 41 5.48 -1.40 5.35
CA ALA A 41 4.79 -1.33 6.64
C ALA A 41 3.28 -1.23 6.45
N LEU A 42 2.80 -0.35 5.56
CA LEU A 42 1.37 -0.22 5.25
C LEU A 42 0.79 -1.51 4.69
N TRP A 43 1.50 -2.20 3.79
CA TRP A 43 1.10 -3.52 3.30
C TRP A 43 0.96 -4.53 4.45
N SER A 44 1.95 -4.59 5.35
CA SER A 44 1.89 -5.49 6.52
C SER A 44 0.71 -5.17 7.46
N LEU A 45 0.25 -3.91 7.52
CA LEU A 45 -0.91 -3.52 8.33
C LEU A 45 -2.24 -3.94 7.70
N LEU A 46 -2.27 -4.21 6.40
CA LEU A 46 -3.49 -4.52 5.64
C LEU A 46 -3.89 -6.00 5.68
N ALA A 47 -2.97 -6.91 6.01
CA ALA A 47 -3.16 -8.36 5.95
C ALA A 47 -4.42 -8.84 6.72
N GLY A 48 -5.55 -8.95 6.00
CA GLY A 48 -6.85 -9.34 6.56
C GLY A 48 -7.51 -8.31 7.50
N ASN A 49 -7.05 -7.05 7.52
CA ASN A 49 -7.54 -6.03 8.45
C ASN A 49 -8.32 -4.91 7.74
N ALA A 50 -9.65 -5.09 7.67
CA ALA A 50 -10.55 -4.14 7.02
C ALA A 50 -10.54 -2.75 7.69
N THR A 51 -10.37 -2.69 9.01
CA THR A 51 -10.31 -1.42 9.75
C THR A 51 -9.05 -0.62 9.39
N ASN A 52 -7.91 -1.29 9.25
CA ASN A 52 -6.67 -0.65 8.79
C ASN A 52 -6.77 -0.22 7.32
N SER A 53 -7.46 -1.00 6.49
CA SER A 53 -7.75 -0.65 5.10
C SER A 53 -8.52 0.68 4.99
N GLU A 54 -9.56 0.84 5.82
CA GLU A 54 -10.30 2.10 5.92
C GLU A 54 -9.43 3.25 6.46
N ALA A 55 -8.69 3.02 7.54
CA ALA A 55 -7.83 4.04 8.14
C ALA A 55 -6.72 4.54 7.18
N ILE A 56 -6.14 3.65 6.37
CA ILE A 56 -5.15 4.01 5.35
C ILE A 56 -5.79 4.83 4.22
N ARG A 57 -6.99 4.46 3.76
CA ARG A 57 -7.74 5.26 2.78
C ARG A 57 -8.02 6.66 3.35
N GLU A 58 -8.56 6.74 4.56
CA GLU A 58 -8.94 8.02 5.20
C GLU A 58 -7.73 8.91 5.47
N ALA A 59 -6.57 8.32 5.75
CA ALA A 59 -5.30 9.03 5.87
C ALA A 59 -4.75 9.52 4.51
N GLY A 60 -5.40 9.20 3.39
CA GLY A 60 -4.97 9.61 2.05
C GLY A 60 -3.82 8.76 1.48
N GLY A 61 -3.71 7.49 1.90
CA GLY A 61 -2.63 6.60 1.48
C GLY A 61 -2.67 6.14 0.02
N ILE A 62 -3.85 6.14 -0.63
CA ILE A 62 -4.02 5.58 -1.98
C ILE A 62 -3.26 6.38 -3.06
N PRO A 63 -3.40 7.72 -3.18
CA PRO A 63 -2.67 8.47 -4.20
C PRO A 63 -1.14 8.31 -4.16
N PRO A 64 -0.45 8.41 -3.00
CA PRO A 64 1.00 8.24 -2.98
C PRO A 64 1.43 6.80 -3.26
N LEU A 65 0.65 5.78 -2.88
CA LEU A 65 0.92 4.39 -3.30
C LEU A 65 0.85 4.26 -4.82
N VAL A 66 -0.13 4.91 -5.48
CA VAL A 66 -0.23 4.93 -6.94
C VAL A 66 0.99 5.61 -7.58
N VAL A 67 1.51 6.69 -6.98
CA VAL A 67 2.71 7.37 -7.47
C VAL A 67 3.94 6.45 -7.42
N LEU A 68 4.09 5.64 -6.36
CA LEU A 68 5.20 4.70 -6.25
C LEU A 68 5.23 3.64 -7.36
N LEU A 69 4.07 3.25 -7.90
CA LEU A 69 3.99 2.30 -9.01
C LEU A 69 4.73 2.80 -10.27
N ALA A 70 4.85 4.11 -10.45
CA ALA A 70 5.52 4.69 -11.61
C ALA A 70 7.04 4.41 -11.66
N ALA A 71 7.62 3.89 -10.58
CA ALA A 71 9.03 3.50 -10.54
C ALA A 71 9.34 2.19 -11.30
N GLY A 72 8.32 1.44 -11.70
CA GLY A 72 8.46 0.23 -12.52
C GLY A 72 8.77 -1.03 -11.72
N ALA A 73 8.85 -2.17 -12.42
CA ALA A 73 8.89 -3.50 -11.81
C ALA A 73 10.17 -3.79 -11.01
N GLU A 74 11.30 -3.15 -11.33
CA GLU A 74 12.57 -3.33 -10.60
C GLU A 74 12.62 -2.58 -9.24
N SER A 75 11.57 -1.80 -8.92
CA SER A 75 11.51 -0.99 -7.71
C SER A 75 10.79 -1.74 -6.59
N GLU A 76 11.49 -2.05 -5.50
CA GLU A 76 10.89 -2.63 -4.29
C GLU A 76 9.75 -1.74 -3.74
N ALA A 77 9.85 -0.42 -3.89
CA ALA A 77 8.78 0.50 -3.50
C ALA A 77 7.52 0.31 -4.36
N ALA A 78 7.68 0.07 -5.66
CA ALA A 78 6.57 -0.21 -6.57
C ALA A 78 5.93 -1.57 -6.29
N GLU A 79 6.72 -2.61 -6.03
CA GLU A 79 6.22 -3.94 -5.64
C GLU A 79 5.40 -3.88 -4.34
N ASN A 80 5.96 -3.26 -3.30
CA ASN A 80 5.27 -3.10 -2.03
C ASN A 80 3.99 -2.25 -2.18
N ALA A 81 4.03 -1.21 -3.01
CA ALA A 81 2.85 -0.39 -3.30
C ALA A 81 1.77 -1.19 -4.06
N ALA A 82 2.15 -2.02 -5.03
CA ALA A 82 1.23 -2.89 -5.74
C ALA A 82 0.57 -3.90 -4.79
N ALA A 83 1.33 -4.50 -3.88
CA ALA A 83 0.81 -5.42 -2.88
C ALA A 83 -0.15 -4.72 -1.89
N ALA A 84 0.18 -3.50 -1.43
CA ALA A 84 -0.71 -2.70 -0.59
C ALA A 84 -2.02 -2.35 -1.32
N LEU A 85 -1.94 -1.92 -2.59
CA LEU A 85 -3.10 -1.58 -3.40
C LEU A 85 -3.97 -2.81 -3.69
N PHE A 86 -3.37 -3.98 -3.88
CA PHE A 86 -4.09 -5.24 -4.00
C PHE A 86 -4.93 -5.55 -2.75
N GLU A 87 -4.33 -5.48 -1.57
CA GLU A 87 -5.05 -5.70 -0.30
C GLU A 87 -6.16 -4.65 -0.08
N LEU A 88 -5.87 -3.38 -0.37
CA LEU A 88 -6.86 -2.30 -0.31
C LEU A 88 -8.04 -2.55 -1.25
N SER A 89 -7.80 -3.11 -2.44
CA SER A 89 -8.81 -3.38 -3.46
C SER A 89 -9.81 -4.48 -3.09
N SER A 90 -9.64 -5.15 -1.94
CA SER A 90 -10.65 -6.06 -1.37
C SER A 90 -11.98 -5.35 -1.02
N ASN A 91 -11.97 -4.02 -0.91
CA ASN A 91 -13.13 -3.18 -0.64
C ASN A 91 -13.52 -2.35 -1.89
N ALA A 92 -14.80 -2.35 -2.27
CA ALA A 92 -15.32 -1.61 -3.44
C ALA A 92 -15.08 -0.09 -3.37
N THR A 93 -15.17 0.52 -2.19
CA THR A 93 -14.87 1.96 -2.01
C THR A 93 -13.40 2.25 -2.27
N ASN A 94 -12.50 1.34 -1.89
CA ASN A 94 -11.08 1.49 -2.17
C ASN A 94 -10.77 1.21 -3.64
N GLN A 95 -11.45 0.26 -4.29
CA GLN A 95 -11.34 0.06 -5.74
C GLN A 95 -11.68 1.34 -6.51
N GLU A 96 -12.76 2.01 -6.10
CA GLU A 96 -13.13 3.31 -6.67
C GLU A 96 -12.05 4.36 -6.43
N ALA A 97 -11.57 4.50 -5.20
CA ALA A 97 -10.50 5.46 -4.89
C ALA A 97 -9.19 5.18 -5.65
N ILE A 98 -8.83 3.91 -5.86
CA ILE A 98 -7.68 3.51 -6.68
C ILE A 98 -7.90 3.90 -8.14
N ARG A 99 -9.12 3.71 -8.66
CA ARG A 99 -9.50 4.12 -10.02
C ARG A 99 -9.42 5.63 -10.18
N GLU A 100 -10.01 6.39 -9.26
CA GLU A 100 -10.01 7.86 -9.28
C GLU A 100 -8.59 8.44 -9.13
N ALA A 101 -7.73 7.78 -8.36
CA ALA A 101 -6.32 8.12 -8.25
C ALA A 101 -5.49 7.77 -9.51
N GLY A 102 -6.09 7.11 -10.51
CA GLY A 102 -5.40 6.74 -11.74
C GLY A 102 -4.48 5.52 -11.59
N GLY A 103 -4.75 4.62 -10.65
CA GLY A 103 -3.92 3.45 -10.37
C GLY A 103 -3.97 2.34 -11.43
N ILE A 104 -4.99 2.31 -12.30
CA ILE A 104 -5.16 1.21 -13.26
C ILE A 104 -4.02 1.16 -14.31
N PRO A 105 -3.70 2.26 -15.05
CA PRO A 105 -2.62 2.22 -16.03
C PRO A 105 -1.25 1.77 -15.47
N PRO A 106 -0.74 2.30 -14.34
CA PRO A 106 0.56 1.87 -13.83
C PRO A 106 0.55 0.42 -13.33
N LEU A 107 -0.55 -0.08 -12.77
CA LEU A 107 -0.69 -1.51 -12.43
C LEU A 107 -0.59 -2.41 -13.67
N VAL A 108 -1.23 -2.02 -14.79
CA VAL A 108 -1.15 -2.77 -16.05
C VAL A 108 0.27 -2.77 -16.61
N VAL A 109 0.97 -1.63 -16.56
CA VAL A 109 2.37 -1.51 -16.99
C VAL A 109 3.27 -2.41 -16.16
N LEU A 110 3.09 -2.42 -14.83
CA LEU A 110 3.89 -3.21 -13.91
C LEU A 110 3.69 -4.72 -14.16
N LEU A 111 2.45 -5.16 -14.41
CA LEU A 111 2.14 -6.54 -14.79
C LEU A 111 2.75 -6.94 -16.14
N ALA A 112 2.74 -6.05 -17.13
CA ALA A 112 3.31 -6.32 -18.45
C ALA A 112 4.83 -6.48 -18.37
N ALA A 113 5.52 -5.63 -17.61
CA ALA A 113 6.96 -5.74 -17.41
C ALA A 113 7.35 -7.06 -16.72
N GLY A 114 6.59 -7.49 -15.70
CA GLY A 114 6.83 -8.75 -15.00
C GLY A 114 6.69 -9.99 -15.89
N ALA A 115 5.81 -9.95 -16.90
CA ALA A 115 5.60 -11.04 -17.85
C ALA A 115 6.71 -11.17 -18.91
N GLU A 116 7.53 -10.13 -19.10
CA GLU A 116 8.67 -10.16 -20.04
C GLU A 116 9.98 -10.63 -19.37
N SER A 117 9.97 -10.80 -18.05
CA SER A 117 11.12 -11.19 -17.23
C SER A 117 11.18 -12.69 -16.86
N GLU A 118 10.28 -13.53 -17.40
CA GLU A 118 10.32 -15.02 -17.31
C GLU A 118 10.81 -15.66 -18.62
#